data_AF-A0A4P6FH86-F1
#
_entry.id   AF-A0A4P6FH86-F1
#
_cell.length_a   1.000
_cell.length_b   1.000
_cell.length_c   1.000
_cell.angle_alpha   90.00
_cell.angle_beta   90.00
_cell.angle_gamma   90.00
#
_symmetry.space_group_name_H-M   'P 1'
#
loop_
_entity.id
_entity.type
_entity.pdbx_description
1 polymer ?
#
loop_
_entity_poly.entity_id
_entity_poly.type
_entity_poly.pdbx_seq_one_letter_code
_entity_poly.pdbx_strand_id
1 'polypeptide(L)'
;MRAVDEQMMLLVIVMVTLTVVLSTGLALWLIARLRRKSDQPLSREPTGAMLVPVRQLKRSYRLLGYSSNSINPKLAVTSDGLDFKLFKPDHWRFADIARVEFVRMPFVTRLEIKSRSDGRLYVDLADKARARDLLRALPADLPFTARALSLRENA
;
A
#
# COMPACT_ATOMS: atom_id res chain seq x y z
N MET A 1 36.71 43.45 -0.44
CA MET A 1 35.60 42.84 -1.21
C MET A 1 35.81 41.34 -1.46
N ARG A 2 36.92 40.88 -2.08
CA ARG A 2 37.15 39.43 -2.36
C ARG A 2 36.99 38.45 -1.18
N ALA A 3 37.48 38.80 0.01
CA ALA A 3 37.40 37.90 1.19
C ALA A 3 35.96 37.68 1.71
N VAL A 4 35.06 38.64 1.49
CA VAL A 4 33.64 38.52 1.88
C VAL A 4 32.91 37.58 0.92
N ASP A 5 33.24 37.64 -0.38
CA ASP A 5 32.67 36.76 -1.40
C ASP A 5 33.10 35.30 -1.21
N GLU A 6 34.35 35.05 -0.80
CA GLU A 6 34.86 33.71 -0.48
C GLU A 6 34.18 33.09 0.75
N GLN A 7 33.99 33.87 1.82
CA GLN A 7 33.27 33.40 3.01
C GLN A 7 31.79 33.13 2.73
N MET A 8 31.14 33.99 1.94
CA MET A 8 29.77 33.76 1.48
C MET A 8 29.65 32.49 0.64
N MET A 9 30.56 32.28 -0.31
CA MET A 9 30.57 31.07 -1.15
C MET A 9 30.76 29.80 -0.32
N LEU A 10 31.67 29.83 0.66
CA LEU A 10 31.92 28.69 1.55
C LEU A 10 30.68 28.38 2.42
N LEU A 11 30.01 29.42 2.94
CA LEU A 11 28.78 29.26 3.71
C LEU A 11 27.64 28.66 2.87
N VAL A 12 27.49 29.09 1.62
CA VAL A 12 26.52 28.52 0.67
C VAL A 12 26.80 27.04 0.41
N ILE A 13 28.05 26.68 0.13
CA ILE A 13 28.45 25.28 -0.11
C ILE A 13 28.14 24.42 1.12
N VAL A 14 28.46 24.92 2.32
CA VAL A 14 28.17 24.22 3.58
C VAL A 14 26.67 24.04 3.77
N MET A 15 25.87 25.09 3.61
CA MET A 15 24.41 25.00 3.72
C MET A 15 23.80 24.03 2.71
N VAL A 16 24.22 24.08 1.45
CA VAL A 16 23.70 23.19 0.40
C VAL A 16 24.06 21.74 0.73
N THR A 17 25.30 21.48 1.13
CA THR A 17 25.76 20.13 1.47
C THR A 17 25.00 19.57 2.68
N LEU A 18 24.87 20.35 3.75
CA LEU A 18 24.07 19.97 4.94
C LEU A 18 22.62 19.72 4.58
N THR A 19 22.01 20.59 3.77
CA THR A 19 20.62 20.45 3.34
C THR A 19 20.41 19.14 2.60
N VAL A 20 21.28 18.84 1.63
CA VAL A 20 21.19 17.61 0.82
C VAL A 20 21.39 16.36 1.67
N VAL A 21 22.35 16.36 2.58
CA VAL A 21 22.60 15.20 3.46
C VAL A 21 21.42 14.97 4.40
N LEU A 22 20.92 16.03 5.05
CA LEU A 22 19.78 15.94 5.96
C LEU A 22 18.49 15.51 5.25
N SER A 23 18.20 16.08 4.07
CA SER A 23 17.01 15.71 3.29
C SER A 23 17.07 14.26 2.82
N THR A 24 18.25 13.80 2.38
CA THR A 24 18.46 12.41 1.94
C THR A 24 18.32 11.44 3.11
N GLY A 25 18.95 11.74 4.25
CA GLY A 25 18.82 10.94 5.46
C GLY A 25 17.38 10.84 5.94
N LEU A 26 16.64 11.96 5.95
CA LEU A 26 15.23 11.99 6.31
C LEU A 26 14.37 11.17 5.34
N ALA A 27 14.62 11.28 4.02
CA ALA A 27 13.89 10.51 3.01
C ALA A 27 14.11 9.00 3.19
N LEU A 28 15.36 8.57 3.38
CA LEU A 28 15.70 7.17 3.62
C LEU A 28 15.06 6.65 4.91
N TRP A 29 15.10 7.45 5.98
CA TRP A 29 14.47 7.10 7.25
C TRP A 29 12.95 6.95 7.11
N LEU A 30 12.27 7.87 6.41
CA LEU A 30 10.85 7.80 6.12
C LEU A 30 10.49 6.54 5.32
N ILE A 31 11.26 6.24 4.26
CA ILE A 31 11.06 5.03 3.45
C ILE A 31 11.23 3.77 4.30
N ALA A 32 12.29 3.69 5.11
CA ALA A 32 12.54 2.56 5.99
C ALA A 32 11.42 2.38 7.03
N ARG A 33 10.94 3.48 7.62
CA ARG A 33 9.84 3.48 8.59
C ARG A 33 8.55 2.98 7.97
N LEU A 34 8.20 3.45 6.78
CA LEU A 34 7.00 3.01 6.06
C LEU A 34 7.09 1.53 5.68
N ARG A 35 8.26 1.08 5.24
CA ARG A 35 8.51 -0.34 4.90
C ARG A 35 8.35 -1.25 6.12
N ARG A 36 8.91 -0.87 7.27
CA ARG A 36 8.74 -1.64 8.52
C ARG A 36 7.28 -1.83 8.90
N LYS A 37 6.42 -0.83 8.67
CA LYS A 37 4.98 -0.92 8.94
C LYS A 37 4.29 -1.89 7.99
N SER A 38 4.64 -1.88 6.69
CA SER A 38 4.04 -2.79 5.71
C SER A 38 4.49 -4.25 5.84
N ASP A 39 5.66 -4.48 6.47
CA ASP A 39 6.24 -5.82 6.60
C ASP A 39 5.71 -6.56 7.86
N GLN A 40 4.93 -5.89 8.71
CA GLN A 40 4.29 -6.48 9.89
C GLN A 40 3.36 -7.64 9.52
N PRO A 41 3.12 -8.60 10.43
CA PRO A 41 2.11 -9.61 10.25
C PRO A 41 0.69 -9.03 10.23
N LEU A 42 -0.22 -9.77 9.60
CA LEU A 42 -1.64 -9.49 9.70
C LEU A 42 -2.02 -9.60 11.17
N SER A 43 -2.82 -8.65 11.64
CA SER A 43 -3.24 -8.57 13.04
C SER A 43 -4.76 -8.61 13.10
N ARG A 44 -5.31 -9.20 14.15
CA ARG A 44 -6.75 -9.18 14.41
C ARG A 44 -7.06 -8.09 15.42
N GLU A 45 -7.99 -7.22 15.08
CA GLU A 45 -8.56 -6.27 16.02
C GLU A 45 -9.56 -6.96 16.96
N PRO A 46 -9.82 -6.37 18.15
CA PRO A 46 -10.83 -6.85 19.09
C PRO A 46 -12.23 -6.96 18.48
N THR A 47 -12.51 -6.17 17.44
CA THR A 47 -13.76 -6.15 16.67
C THR A 47 -13.93 -7.36 15.75
N GLY A 48 -12.90 -8.23 15.64
CA GLY A 48 -12.87 -9.35 14.70
C GLY A 48 -12.38 -8.97 13.29
N ALA A 49 -12.18 -7.68 13.02
CA ALA A 49 -11.59 -7.22 11.76
C ALA A 49 -10.12 -7.65 11.68
N MET A 50 -9.68 -8.09 10.51
CA MET A 50 -8.29 -8.45 10.27
C MET A 50 -7.58 -7.31 9.54
N LEU A 51 -6.68 -6.63 10.24
CA LEU A 51 -5.83 -5.59 9.68
C LEU A 51 -4.79 -6.18 8.74
N VAL A 52 -4.73 -5.62 7.54
CA VAL A 52 -3.78 -6.03 6.51
C VAL A 52 -2.76 -4.91 6.32
N PRO A 53 -1.49 -5.14 6.69
CA PRO A 53 -0.43 -4.19 6.42
C PRO A 53 -0.14 -4.16 4.92
N VAL A 54 -0.30 -2.97 4.34
CA VAL A 54 -0.17 -2.72 2.90
C VAL A 54 0.85 -1.60 2.68
N ARG A 55 1.59 -1.67 1.57
CA ARG A 55 2.55 -0.62 1.16
C ARG A 55 1.83 0.56 0.53
N GLN A 56 0.86 0.25 -0.31
CA GLN A 56 0.11 1.26 -1.04
C GLN A 56 -1.27 0.72 -1.37
N LEU A 57 -2.26 1.60 -1.31
CA LEU A 57 -3.57 1.38 -1.90
C LEU A 57 -3.71 2.31 -3.09
N LYS A 58 -4.29 1.81 -4.18
CA LYS A 58 -4.73 2.63 -5.31
C LYS A 58 -6.15 2.26 -5.67
N ARG A 59 -6.92 3.21 -6.16
CA ARG A 59 -8.25 2.97 -6.70
C ARG A 59 -8.40 3.64 -8.04
N SER A 60 -8.79 2.88 -9.04
CA SER A 60 -9.28 3.42 -10.31
C SER A 60 -10.78 3.60 -10.21
N TYR A 61 -11.28 4.74 -10.66
CA TYR A 61 -12.70 4.91 -10.92
C TYR A 61 -12.94 4.73 -12.42
N ARG A 62 -14.02 4.05 -12.79
CA ARG A 62 -14.28 3.53 -14.15
C ARG A 62 -14.04 4.56 -15.28
N LEU A 63 -14.32 5.83 -15.01
CA LEU A 63 -14.16 6.95 -15.95
C LEU A 63 -13.33 8.12 -15.38
N LEU A 64 -12.87 8.05 -14.14
CA LEU A 64 -12.32 9.20 -13.40
C LEU A 64 -10.99 8.84 -12.73
N GLY A 65 -9.87 8.99 -13.45
CA GLY A 65 -8.52 8.98 -12.89
C GLY A 65 -8.20 7.87 -11.87
N TYR A 66 -7.21 8.13 -11.03
CA TYR A 66 -6.78 7.23 -9.95
C TYR A 66 -6.58 8.01 -8.66
N SER A 67 -6.98 7.41 -7.54
CA SER A 67 -6.60 7.86 -6.20
C SER A 67 -5.59 6.88 -5.62
N SER A 68 -4.62 7.36 -4.85
CA SER A 68 -3.66 6.48 -4.16
C SER A 68 -3.27 7.00 -2.78
N ASN A 69 -2.89 6.08 -1.91
CA ASN A 69 -2.36 6.38 -0.59
C ASN A 69 -1.21 5.41 -0.27
N SER A 70 -0.01 5.95 -0.11
CA SER A 70 1.21 5.24 0.31
C SER A 70 1.75 5.72 1.66
N ILE A 71 1.16 6.78 2.24
CA ILE A 71 1.66 7.41 3.47
C ILE A 71 1.09 6.69 4.70
N ASN A 72 -0.23 6.49 4.71
CA ASN A 72 -0.89 5.78 5.79
C ASN A 72 -2.08 4.97 5.24
N PRO A 73 -1.80 4.00 4.36
CA PRO A 73 -2.85 3.13 3.86
C PRO A 73 -3.39 2.28 5.01
N LYS A 74 -4.72 2.15 5.06
CA LYS A 74 -5.39 1.23 5.97
C LYS A 74 -6.24 0.29 5.14
N LEU A 75 -6.11 -1.00 5.40
CA LEU A 75 -6.95 -2.04 4.85
C LEU A 75 -7.29 -3.00 5.98
N ALA A 76 -8.56 -3.34 6.11
CA ALA A 76 -9.04 -4.35 7.01
C ALA A 76 -10.05 -5.25 6.29
N VAL A 77 -10.00 -6.55 6.60
CA VAL A 77 -11.01 -7.52 6.17
C VAL A 77 -11.99 -7.67 7.33
N THR A 78 -13.23 -7.28 7.13
CA THR A 78 -14.32 -7.43 8.11
C THR A 78 -15.11 -8.72 7.82
N SER A 79 -16.15 -8.99 8.62
CA SER A 79 -17.04 -10.13 8.40
C SER A 79 -17.88 -10.00 7.12
N ASP A 80 -18.16 -8.78 6.68
CA ASP A 80 -19.06 -8.45 5.57
C ASP A 80 -18.37 -7.81 4.36
N GLY A 81 -17.12 -7.38 4.49
CA GLY A 81 -16.42 -6.68 3.42
C GLY A 81 -14.97 -6.29 3.70
N LEU A 82 -14.58 -5.22 3.03
CA LEU A 82 -13.26 -4.61 3.06
C LEU A 82 -13.38 -3.15 3.48
N ASP A 83 -12.80 -2.82 4.62
CA ASP A 83 -12.60 -1.43 5.03
C ASP A 83 -11.26 -0.93 4.51
N PHE A 84 -11.24 0.21 3.85
CA PHE A 84 -9.99 0.78 3.38
C PHE A 84 -9.97 2.31 3.44
N LYS A 85 -8.77 2.89 3.56
CA LYS A 85 -8.56 4.33 3.56
C LYS A 85 -7.55 4.76 2.51
N LEU A 86 -8.06 5.41 1.47
CA LEU A 86 -7.23 6.13 0.48
C LEU A 86 -7.09 7.59 0.91
N PHE A 87 -8.12 8.38 0.67
CA PHE A 87 -8.23 9.75 1.18
C PHE A 87 -9.16 9.79 2.40
N LYS A 88 -10.38 9.27 2.20
CA LYS A 88 -11.38 9.04 3.23
C LYS A 88 -11.52 7.52 3.50
N PRO A 89 -11.99 7.12 4.70
CA PRO A 89 -12.43 5.75 4.93
C PRO A 89 -13.56 5.39 3.96
N ASP A 90 -13.54 4.17 3.49
CA ASP A 90 -14.53 3.60 2.57
C ASP A 90 -14.68 2.11 2.86
N HIS A 91 -15.81 1.55 2.44
CA HIS A 91 -16.17 0.16 2.71
C HIS A 91 -16.74 -0.50 1.45
N TRP A 92 -16.20 -1.66 1.08
CA TRP A 92 -16.73 -2.49 0.00
C TRP A 92 -17.24 -3.82 0.56
N ARG A 93 -18.54 -4.08 0.39
CA ARG A 93 -19.13 -5.37 0.76
C ARG A 93 -18.60 -6.47 -0.14
N PHE A 94 -18.49 -7.68 0.38
CA PHE A 94 -18.08 -8.84 -0.42
C PHE A 94 -19.04 -9.11 -1.60
N ALA A 95 -20.33 -8.84 -1.43
CA ALA A 95 -21.33 -8.95 -2.50
C ALA A 95 -21.04 -8.03 -3.70
N ASP A 96 -20.40 -6.89 -3.47
CA ASP A 96 -20.06 -5.91 -4.51
C ASP A 96 -18.78 -6.28 -5.26
N ILE A 97 -18.03 -7.28 -4.78
CA ILE A 97 -16.79 -7.73 -5.43
C ILE A 97 -17.15 -8.60 -6.64
N ALA A 98 -16.68 -8.17 -7.81
CA ALA A 98 -16.84 -8.87 -9.06
C ALA A 98 -15.72 -9.87 -9.33
N ARG A 99 -14.49 -9.59 -8.87
CA ARG A 99 -13.31 -10.42 -9.12
C ARG A 99 -12.16 -10.08 -8.17
N VAL A 100 -11.41 -11.09 -7.76
CA VAL A 100 -10.12 -10.94 -7.05
C VAL A 100 -9.00 -11.59 -7.87
N GLU A 101 -7.96 -10.82 -8.16
CA GLU A 101 -6.85 -11.22 -9.01
C GLU A 101 -5.49 -10.97 -8.35
N PHE A 102 -4.55 -11.89 -8.57
CA PHE A 102 -3.15 -11.71 -8.20
C PHE A 102 -2.36 -11.31 -9.44
N VAL A 103 -1.77 -10.11 -9.39
CA VAL A 103 -0.99 -9.55 -10.48
C VAL A 103 0.49 -9.53 -10.10
N ARG A 104 1.29 -10.27 -10.87
CA ARG A 104 2.74 -10.29 -10.70
C ARG A 104 3.33 -9.08 -11.41
N MET A 105 3.88 -8.14 -10.65
CA MET A 105 4.64 -7.02 -11.19
C MET A 105 6.11 -7.14 -10.80
N PRO A 106 7.04 -6.54 -11.57
CA PRO A 106 8.41 -6.38 -11.13
C PRO A 106 8.43 -5.60 -9.81
N PHE A 107 9.10 -6.13 -8.79
CA PHE A 107 9.33 -5.48 -7.49
C PHE A 107 8.11 -5.20 -6.60
N VAL A 108 6.89 -5.49 -7.07
CA VAL A 108 5.64 -5.25 -6.32
C VAL A 108 4.78 -6.50 -6.34
N THR A 109 4.32 -6.90 -5.15
CA THR A 109 3.28 -7.92 -5.00
C THR A 109 1.93 -7.23 -4.96
N ARG A 110 1.08 -7.44 -5.97
CA ARG A 110 -0.21 -6.72 -6.08
C ARG A 110 -1.40 -7.68 -6.13
N LEU A 111 -2.43 -7.34 -5.34
CA LEU A 111 -3.78 -7.87 -5.53
C LEU A 111 -4.67 -6.80 -6.18
N GLU A 112 -5.47 -7.21 -7.15
CA GLU A 112 -6.50 -6.38 -7.78
C GLU A 112 -7.87 -6.90 -7.38
N ILE A 113 -8.67 -6.04 -6.76
CA ILE A 113 -10.04 -6.33 -6.36
C ILE A 113 -10.95 -5.45 -7.20
N LYS A 114 -11.70 -6.08 -8.10
CA LYS A 114 -12.63 -5.38 -8.98
C LYS A 114 -14.00 -5.33 -8.31
N SER A 115 -14.54 -4.13 -8.13
CA SER A 115 -15.94 -3.93 -7.75
C SER A 115 -16.86 -4.00 -8.98
N ARG A 116 -18.11 -4.43 -8.78
CA ARG A 116 -19.17 -4.44 -9.79
C ARG A 116 -19.54 -3.03 -10.24
N SER A 117 -19.57 -2.07 -9.31
CA SER A 117 -20.00 -0.69 -9.52
C SER A 117 -18.85 0.30 -9.48
N ASP A 118 -17.83 0.03 -8.67
CA ASP A 118 -17.03 1.10 -8.05
C ASP A 118 -15.56 1.13 -8.48
N GLY A 119 -15.23 0.36 -9.53
CA GLY A 119 -13.93 0.34 -10.19
C GLY A 119 -13.02 -0.80 -9.71
N ARG A 120 -11.73 -0.49 -9.50
CA ARG A 120 -10.73 -1.46 -9.05
C ARG A 120 -9.94 -0.89 -7.88
N LEU A 121 -9.73 -1.72 -6.87
CA LEU A 121 -8.82 -1.48 -5.76
C LEU A 121 -7.55 -2.29 -6.00
N TYR A 122 -6.41 -1.61 -6.04
CA TYR A 122 -5.09 -2.20 -6.16
C TYR A 122 -4.44 -2.17 -4.78
N VAL A 123 -4.05 -3.34 -4.29
CA VAL A 123 -3.47 -3.55 -2.98
C VAL A 123 -2.02 -4.00 -3.15
N ASP A 124 -1.10 -3.08 -2.90
CA ASP A 124 0.35 -3.35 -2.96
C ASP A 124 0.83 -3.86 -1.60
N LEU A 125 1.41 -5.05 -1.61
CA LEU A 125 1.84 -5.79 -0.44
C LEU A 125 3.37 -5.93 -0.41
N ALA A 126 3.88 -6.25 0.78
CA ALA A 126 5.31 -6.41 0.98
C ALA A 126 5.91 -7.56 0.16
N ASP A 127 5.22 -8.69 0.16
CA ASP A 127 5.67 -9.95 -0.44
C ASP A 127 4.49 -10.89 -0.75
N LYS A 128 4.82 -12.02 -1.38
CA LYS A 128 3.88 -13.06 -1.79
C LYS A 128 3.21 -13.78 -0.60
N ALA A 129 3.89 -13.89 0.55
CA ALA A 129 3.32 -14.53 1.73
C ALA A 129 2.17 -13.69 2.30
N ARG A 130 2.34 -12.36 2.36
CA ARG A 130 1.27 -11.42 2.76
C ARG A 130 0.08 -11.44 1.82
N ALA A 131 0.34 -11.56 0.51
CA ALA A 131 -0.74 -11.71 -0.47
C ALA A 131 -1.53 -12.99 -0.26
N ARG A 132 -0.85 -14.09 0.04
CA ARG A 132 -1.49 -15.35 0.41
C ARG A 132 -2.29 -15.23 1.70
N ASP A 133 -1.74 -14.61 2.74
CA ASP A 133 -2.44 -14.42 4.02
C ASP A 133 -3.72 -13.60 3.84
N LEU A 134 -3.66 -12.50 3.08
CA LEU A 134 -4.84 -11.72 2.72
C LEU A 134 -5.86 -12.56 1.94
N LEU A 135 -5.44 -13.28 0.91
CA LEU A 135 -6.33 -14.15 0.13
C LEU A 135 -6.99 -15.25 0.98
N ARG A 136 -6.29 -15.78 1.99
CA ARG A 136 -6.84 -16.78 2.91
C ARG A 136 -7.89 -16.21 3.86
N ALA A 137 -7.76 -14.95 4.22
CA ALA A 137 -8.72 -14.28 5.08
C ALA A 137 -9.97 -13.77 4.36
N LEU A 138 -9.91 -13.65 3.03
CA LEU A 138 -11.09 -13.40 2.23
C LEU A 138 -12.02 -14.62 2.23
N PRO A 139 -13.35 -14.42 2.16
CA PRO A 139 -14.31 -15.50 2.03
C PRO A 139 -13.96 -16.46 0.86
N ALA A 140 -14.24 -17.74 1.03
CA ALA A 140 -13.90 -18.78 0.04
C ALA A 140 -14.76 -18.71 -1.24
N ASP A 141 -15.95 -18.16 -1.12
CA ASP A 141 -16.98 -18.01 -2.16
C ASP A 141 -16.77 -16.79 -3.08
N LEU A 142 -15.80 -15.91 -2.76
CA LEU A 142 -15.48 -14.79 -3.64
C LEU A 142 -14.97 -15.25 -5.01
N PRO A 143 -15.22 -14.49 -6.09
CA PRO A 143 -14.79 -14.82 -7.44
C PRO A 143 -13.28 -14.62 -7.63
N PHE A 144 -12.47 -15.61 -7.26
CA PHE A 144 -11.02 -15.62 -7.48
C PHE A 144 -10.65 -16.03 -8.91
N THR A 145 -9.62 -15.38 -9.46
CA THR A 145 -8.93 -15.91 -10.64
C THR A 145 -8.12 -17.16 -10.29
N ALA A 146 -7.83 -18.02 -11.27
CA ALA A 146 -7.01 -19.23 -11.07
C ALA A 146 -5.64 -18.92 -10.41
N ARG A 147 -5.03 -17.78 -10.74
CA ARG A 147 -3.76 -17.33 -10.12
C ARG A 147 -3.93 -16.93 -8.65
N ALA A 148 -5.02 -16.26 -8.31
CA ALA A 148 -5.30 -15.89 -6.93
C ALA A 148 -5.65 -17.14 -6.09
N LEU A 149 -6.45 -18.05 -6.67
CA LEU A 149 -6.79 -19.32 -6.03
C LEU A 149 -5.55 -20.17 -5.76
N SER A 150 -4.69 -20.36 -6.78
CA SER A 150 -3.46 -21.14 -6.60
C SER A 150 -2.53 -20.51 -5.58
N LEU A 151 -2.45 -19.17 -5.49
CA LEU A 151 -1.66 -18.50 -4.46
C LEU A 151 -2.23 -18.72 -3.05
N ARG A 152 -3.56 -18.72 -2.91
CA ARG A 152 -4.26 -18.95 -1.64
C ARG A 152 -3.99 -20.36 -1.09
N GLU A 153 -4.06 -21.34 -1.98
CA GLU A 153 -3.99 -22.77 -1.65
C GLU A 153 -2.56 -23.27 -1.43
N ASN A 154 -1.58 -22.73 -2.15
CA ASN A 154 -0.18 -23.17 -2.02
C ASN A 154 0.39 -22.83 -0.63
N ALA A 155 0.81 -23.86 0.11
CA ALA A 155 1.48 -23.78 1.42
C ALA A 155 2.93 -23.29 1.32
#